data_AF-A0A954J4K5-F1
#
_entry.id   AF-A0A954J4K5-F1
#
_cell.length_a   1.000
_cell.length_b   1.000
_cell.length_c   1.000
_cell.angle_alpha   90.00
_cell.angle_beta   90.00
_cell.angle_gamma   90.00
#
_symmetry.space_group_name_H-M   'P 1'
#
loop_
_entity.id
_entity.type
_entity.pdbx_description
1 polymer ?
#
loop_
_entity_poly.entity_id
_entity_poly.type
_entity_poly.pdbx_seq_one_letter_code
_entity_poly.pdbx_strand_id
1 'polypeptide(L)'
;MQRFHDLKELESAMSQLLTKIQDESSDPADFTRLRERCSTLQAVFQDIAADRQNMTETEREQVHAALENLVKLNAIAREAVEAEKQRVSSLLDRVRNAGRRTQLFAGLDDAGGSCNVAG
;
A
#
# COMPACT_ATOMS: atom_id res chain seq x y z
N MET A 1 26.52 -14.93 -9.98
CA MET A 1 25.12 -15.12 -9.53
C MET A 1 24.43 -13.77 -9.29
N GLN A 2 24.23 -12.95 -10.33
CA GLN A 2 23.55 -11.65 -10.19
C GLN A 2 22.06 -11.84 -9.85
N ARG A 3 21.38 -12.77 -10.53
CA ARG A 3 19.93 -12.96 -10.46
C ARG A 3 19.40 -13.39 -9.08
N PHE A 4 20.17 -14.23 -8.37
CA PHE A 4 19.80 -14.64 -7.02
C PHE A 4 19.97 -13.49 -6.02
N HIS A 5 20.93 -12.60 -6.28
CA HIS A 5 21.07 -11.37 -5.52
C HIS A 5 19.86 -10.45 -5.78
N ASP A 6 19.47 -10.27 -7.03
CA ASP A 6 18.32 -9.43 -7.42
C ASP A 6 16.99 -9.95 -6.83
N LEU A 7 16.79 -11.28 -6.76
CA LEU A 7 15.64 -11.89 -6.07
C LEU A 7 15.61 -11.57 -4.57
N LYS A 8 16.76 -11.65 -3.89
CA LYS A 8 16.87 -11.32 -2.47
C LYS A 8 16.67 -9.83 -2.21
N GLU A 9 17.14 -8.98 -3.11
CA GLU A 9 16.86 -7.55 -3.04
C GLU A 9 15.37 -7.25 -3.19
N LEU A 10 14.67 -7.97 -4.08
CA LEU A 10 13.22 -7.84 -4.23
C LEU A 10 12.48 -8.31 -2.97
N GLU A 11 12.88 -9.44 -2.39
CA GLU A 11 12.31 -9.96 -1.14
C GLU A 11 12.50 -8.96 0.02
N SER A 12 13.68 -8.35 0.11
CA SER A 12 13.99 -7.32 1.09
C SER A 12 13.15 -6.05 0.87
N ALA A 13 13.04 -5.58 -0.37
CA ALA A 13 12.25 -4.41 -0.71
C ALA A 13 10.75 -4.61 -0.42
N MET A 14 10.20 -5.78 -0.74
CA MET A 14 8.82 -6.14 -0.43
C MET A 14 8.57 -6.26 1.08
N SER A 15 9.50 -6.84 1.84
CA SER A 15 9.39 -6.92 3.29
C SER A 15 9.40 -5.52 3.94
N GLN A 16 10.28 -4.63 3.48
CA GLN A 16 10.32 -3.24 3.94
C GLN A 16 9.02 -2.49 3.61
N LEU A 17 8.47 -2.71 2.40
CA LEU A 17 7.20 -2.12 1.99
C LEU A 17 6.05 -2.59 2.90
N LEU A 18 6.00 -3.88 3.25
CA LEU A 18 5.01 -4.40 4.18
C LEU A 18 5.10 -3.77 5.57
N THR A 19 6.30 -3.65 6.12
CA THR A 19 6.50 -2.99 7.42
C THR A 19 6.01 -1.55 7.38
N LYS A 20 6.24 -0.84 6.28
CA LYS A 20 5.78 0.54 6.10
C LYS A 20 4.26 0.66 5.91
N ILE A 21 3.60 -0.33 5.28
CA ILE A 21 2.12 -0.40 5.21
C ILE A 21 1.49 -0.57 6.57
N GLN A 22 2.16 -1.27 7.48
CA GLN A 22 1.64 -1.47 8.84
C GLN A 22 1.95 -0.29 9.77
N ASP A 23 2.86 0.60 9.38
CA ASP A 23 3.24 1.77 10.17
C ASP A 23 2.47 3.01 9.72
N GLU A 24 1.51 3.44 10.55
CA GLU A 24 0.64 4.60 10.32
C GLU A 24 1.40 5.94 10.20
N SER A 25 2.68 5.98 10.59
CA SER A 25 3.56 7.17 10.54
C SER A 25 4.44 7.25 9.28
N SER A 26 4.28 6.31 8.34
CA SER A 26 5.16 6.19 7.18
C SER A 26 5.05 7.35 6.18
N ASP A 27 6.21 7.85 5.74
CA ASP A 27 6.32 8.88 4.71
C ASP A 27 5.84 8.35 3.33
N PRO A 28 4.90 9.04 2.66
CA PRO A 28 4.49 8.72 1.28
C PRO A 28 5.64 8.64 0.26
N ALA A 29 6.73 9.38 0.49
CA ALA A 29 7.91 9.36 -0.36
C ALA A 29 8.67 8.02 -0.26
N ASP A 30 8.81 7.47 0.96
CA ASP A 30 9.43 6.17 1.20
C ASP A 30 8.65 5.05 0.51
N PHE A 31 7.33 5.14 0.55
CA PHE A 31 6.42 4.24 -0.16
C PHE A 31 6.64 4.22 -1.66
N THR A 32 6.72 5.41 -2.25
CA THR A 32 6.92 5.57 -3.69
C THR A 32 8.26 4.98 -4.10
N ARG A 33 9.32 5.27 -3.33
CA ARG A 33 10.66 4.73 -3.55
C ARG A 33 10.72 3.20 -3.44
N LEU A 34 10.06 2.61 -2.44
CA LEU A 34 10.01 1.15 -2.28
C LEU A 34 9.21 0.48 -3.40
N ARG A 35 8.11 1.10 -3.84
CA ARG A 35 7.32 0.63 -4.99
C ARG A 35 8.14 0.67 -6.28
N GLU A 36 8.87 1.74 -6.54
CA GLU A 36 9.74 1.85 -7.71
C GLU A 36 10.83 0.78 -7.70
N ARG A 37 11.47 0.53 -6.54
CA ARG A 37 12.44 -0.56 -6.40
C ARG A 37 11.84 -1.93 -6.74
N CYS A 38 10.65 -2.24 -6.24
CA CYS A 38 9.97 -3.49 -6.58
C CYS A 38 9.62 -3.59 -8.08
N SER A 39 9.24 -2.47 -8.71
CA SER A 39 8.89 -2.42 -10.13
C SER A 39 10.11 -2.64 -11.04
N THR A 40 11.25 -2.05 -10.70
CA THR A 40 12.50 -2.21 -11.46
C THR A 40 12.99 -3.66 -11.45
N LEU A 41 12.79 -4.36 -10.34
CA LEU A 41 13.19 -5.76 -10.16
C LEU A 41 12.18 -6.76 -10.75
N GLN A 42 11.08 -6.30 -11.36
CA GLN A 42 10.10 -7.19 -11.98
C GLN A 42 10.67 -7.97 -13.19
N ALA A 43 11.65 -7.40 -13.90
CA ALA A 43 12.30 -8.05 -15.03
C ALA A 43 13.03 -9.36 -14.63
N VAL A 44 13.46 -9.47 -13.37
CA VAL A 44 14.15 -10.65 -12.81
C VAL A 44 13.31 -11.92 -12.98
N PHE A 45 11.98 -11.82 -12.89
CA PHE A 45 11.09 -12.97 -13.10
C PHE A 45 11.13 -13.48 -14.55
N GLN A 46 11.25 -12.58 -15.53
CA GLN A 46 11.35 -12.95 -16.94
C GLN A 46 12.70 -13.61 -17.23
N ASP A 47 13.78 -13.08 -16.64
CA ASP A 47 15.12 -13.64 -16.78
C ASP A 47 15.24 -15.05 -16.17
N ILE A 48 14.63 -15.27 -15.01
CA ILE A 48 14.56 -16.59 -14.36
C ILE A 48 13.74 -17.57 -15.21
N ALA A 49 12.61 -17.13 -15.76
CA ALA A 49 11.77 -17.97 -16.61
C ALA A 49 12.49 -18.39 -17.90
N ALA A 50 13.24 -17.45 -18.51
CA ALA A 50 14.04 -17.71 -19.71
C ALA A 50 15.18 -18.70 -19.46
N ASP A 51 15.80 -18.66 -18.28
CA ASP A 51 17.00 -19.47 -18.00
C ASP A 51 16.73 -20.76 -17.23
N ARG A 52 15.46 -21.09 -16.96
CA ARG A 52 15.03 -22.26 -16.17
C ARG A 52 15.68 -23.59 -16.59
N GLN A 53 15.94 -23.76 -17.89
CA GLN A 53 16.53 -25.00 -18.44
C GLN A 53 18.04 -25.12 -18.19
N ASN A 54 18.73 -24.02 -17.94
CA ASN A 54 20.18 -23.99 -17.71
C ASN A 54 20.54 -24.00 -16.21
N MET A 55 19.55 -23.96 -15.33
CA MET A 55 19.76 -23.99 -13.88
C MET A 55 20.06 -25.39 -13.38
N THR A 56 21.03 -25.48 -12.48
CA THR A 56 21.26 -26.70 -11.68
C THR A 56 20.06 -26.98 -10.76
N GLU A 57 19.95 -28.22 -10.28
CA GLU A 57 18.85 -28.62 -9.39
C GLU A 57 18.84 -27.80 -8.08
N THR A 58 20.01 -27.58 -7.48
CA THR A 58 20.17 -26.76 -6.27
C THR A 58 19.78 -25.29 -6.50
N GLU A 59 20.14 -24.69 -7.63
CA GLU A 59 19.73 -23.32 -7.97
C GLU A 59 18.23 -23.22 -8.18
N ARG A 60 17.63 -24.25 -8.81
CA ARG A 60 16.19 -24.31 -9.05
C ARG A 60 15.41 -24.37 -7.74
N GLU A 61 15.85 -25.18 -6.77
CA GLU A 61 15.24 -25.24 -5.43
C GLU A 61 15.32 -23.90 -4.70
N GLN A 62 16.49 -23.24 -4.73
CA GLN A 62 16.68 -21.94 -4.08
C GLN A 62 15.79 -20.86 -4.70
N VAL A 63 15.70 -20.83 -6.03
CA VAL A 63 14.82 -19.91 -6.75
C VAL A 63 13.35 -20.21 -6.48
N HIS A 64 12.97 -21.49 -6.43
CA HIS A 64 11.61 -21.89 -6.08
C HIS A 64 11.20 -21.38 -4.69
N ALA A 65 12.06 -21.58 -3.68
CA ALA A 65 11.82 -21.10 -2.32
C ALA A 65 11.70 -19.56 -2.27
N ALA A 66 12.56 -18.84 -2.99
CA ALA A 66 12.49 -17.37 -3.08
C ALA A 66 11.19 -16.89 -3.76
N LEU A 67 10.76 -17.56 -4.83
CA LEU A 67 9.51 -17.24 -5.52
C LEU A 67 8.29 -17.50 -4.63
N GLU A 68 8.26 -18.62 -3.90
CA GLU A 68 7.19 -18.90 -2.95
C GLU A 68 7.08 -17.82 -1.86
N ASN A 69 8.22 -17.38 -1.32
CA ASN A 69 8.24 -16.29 -0.35
C ASN A 69 7.72 -14.98 -0.95
N LEU A 70 8.15 -14.63 -2.16
CA LEU A 70 7.67 -13.43 -2.86
C LEU A 70 6.16 -13.47 -3.11
N VAL A 71 5.60 -14.64 -3.47
CA VAL A 71 4.16 -14.81 -3.62
C VAL A 71 3.43 -14.61 -2.29
N LYS A 72 3.94 -15.17 -1.19
CA LYS A 72 3.37 -14.96 0.16
C LYS A 72 3.40 -13.48 0.55
N LEU A 73 4.54 -12.81 0.37
CA LEU A 73 4.67 -11.37 0.66
C LEU A 73 3.72 -10.53 -0.20
N ASN A 74 3.50 -10.90 -1.47
CA ASN A 74 2.56 -10.19 -2.34
C ASN A 74 1.12 -10.35 -1.87
N ALA A 75 0.74 -11.55 -1.43
CA ALA A 75 -0.60 -11.81 -0.89
C ALA A 75 -0.86 -10.95 0.36
N ILE A 76 0.08 -10.91 1.30
CA ILE A 76 0.01 -10.06 2.50
C ILE A 76 -0.09 -8.58 2.11
N ALA A 77 0.70 -8.14 1.13
CA ALA A 77 0.70 -6.75 0.69
C ALA A 77 -0.65 -6.35 0.08
N ARG A 78 -1.26 -7.23 -0.73
CA ARG A 78 -2.60 -7.00 -1.29
C ARG A 78 -3.65 -6.89 -0.22
N GLU A 79 -3.64 -7.78 0.77
CA GLU A 79 -4.58 -7.76 1.89
C GLU A 79 -4.44 -6.46 2.70
N ALA A 80 -3.20 -6.06 3.02
CA ALA A 80 -2.93 -4.83 3.75
C ALA A 80 -3.39 -3.58 2.99
N VAL A 81 -3.16 -3.53 1.67
CA VAL A 81 -3.65 -2.43 0.82
C VAL A 81 -5.18 -2.39 0.77
N GLU A 82 -5.84 -3.54 0.72
CA GLU A 82 -7.31 -3.59 0.69
C GLU A 82 -7.92 -3.16 2.03
N ALA A 83 -7.32 -3.56 3.15
CA ALA A 83 -7.69 -3.09 4.48
C ALA A 83 -7.56 -1.55 4.59
N GLU A 84 -6.47 -0.99 4.07
CA GLU A 84 -6.24 0.46 4.09
C GLU A 84 -7.24 1.22 3.22
N LYS A 85 -7.61 0.71 2.05
CA LYS A 85 -8.69 1.30 1.23
C LYS A 85 -10.02 1.34 1.98
N GLN A 86 -10.39 0.26 2.68
CA GLN A 86 -11.62 0.21 3.47
C GLN A 86 -11.59 1.23 4.62
N ARG A 87 -10.43 1.38 5.28
CA ARG A 87 -10.21 2.38 6.33
C ARG A 87 -10.38 3.81 5.80
N VAL A 88 -9.73 4.14 4.68
CA VAL A 88 -9.83 5.45 4.02
C VAL A 88 -11.26 5.74 3.56
N SER A 89 -11.95 4.76 2.96
CA SER A 89 -13.37 4.90 2.57
C SER A 89 -14.25 5.24 3.78
N SER A 90 -14.05 4.53 4.90
CA SER A 90 -14.79 4.76 6.13
C SER A 90 -14.53 6.16 6.71
N LEU A 91 -13.28 6.65 6.64
CA LEU A 91 -12.93 8.00 7.06
C LEU A 91 -13.57 9.06 6.16
N LEU A 92 -13.55 8.86 4.84
CA LEU A 92 -14.20 9.76 3.88
C LEU A 92 -15.71 9.86 4.12
N ASP A 93 -16.39 8.75 4.40
CA ASP A 93 -17.80 8.75 4.73
C ASP A 93 -18.09 9.51 6.04
N ARG A 94 -17.23 9.34 7.06
CA ARG A 94 -17.33 10.12 8.31
C ARG A 94 -17.15 11.61 8.07
N VAL A 95 -16.15 12.01 7.27
CA VAL A 95 -15.91 13.42 6.91
C VAL A 95 -17.09 13.99 6.12
N ARG A 96 -17.63 13.23 5.15
CA ARG A 96 -18.79 13.64 4.36
C ARG A 96 -20.03 13.81 5.24
N ASN A 97 -20.25 12.91 6.19
CA ASN A 97 -21.36 13.00 7.14
C ASN A 97 -21.18 14.16 8.13
N ALA A 98 -19.95 14.41 8.59
CA ALA A 98 -19.63 15.58 9.40
C ALA A 98 -19.89 16.88 8.63
N GLY A 99 -19.47 16.94 7.36
CA GLY A 99 -19.73 18.07 6.45
C GLY A 99 -21.23 18.32 6.21
N ARG A 100 -22.04 17.27 6.03
CA ARG A 100 -23.50 17.41 5.92
C ARG A 100 -24.11 17.92 7.22
N ARG A 101 -23.62 17.46 8.38
CA ARG A 101 -24.08 17.94 9.68
C ARG A 101 -23.73 19.41 9.90
N THR A 102 -22.52 19.86 9.57
CA THR A 102 -22.15 21.27 9.66
C THR A 102 -22.91 22.14 8.68
N GLN A 103 -23.21 21.66 7.46
CA GLN A 103 -24.11 22.38 6.53
C GLN A 103 -25.54 22.51 7.06
N LEU A 104 -26.06 21.51 7.78
CA LEU A 104 -27.37 21.60 8.43
C LEU A 104 -27.39 22.64 9.56
N PHE A 105 -26.28 22.82 10.31
CA PHE A 105 -26.17 23.86 11.33
C PHE A 105 -25.93 25.25 10.73
N ALA A 106 -25.13 25.36 9.66
CA ALA A 106 -24.91 26.64 8.96
C ALA A 106 -26.17 27.14 8.22
N GLY A 107 -27.13 26.25 7.90
CA GLY A 107 -28.43 26.61 7.34
C GLY A 107 -29.50 26.99 8.39
N LEU A 108 -29.20 26.89 9.69
CA LEU A 108 -30.10 27.29 10.79
C LEU A 108 -29.80 28.69 11.34
N ASP A 109 -28.67 29.30 10.97
CA ASP A 109 -28.31 30.66 11.42
C ASP A 109 -28.97 31.78 10.58
N ASP A 110 -29.71 31.46 9.52
CA ASP A 110 -30.37 32.46 8.65
C ASP A 110 -31.89 32.60 8.85
N ALA A 111 -32.44 31.95 9.90
CA ALA A 111 -33.86 32.08 10.25
C ALA A 111 -34.05 32.18 11.77
N GLY A 112 -33.59 33.28 12.38
CA GLY A 112 -33.59 33.37 13.84
C GLY A 112 -33.52 34.77 14.44
N GLY A 113 -34.32 35.71 13.94
CA GLY A 113 -34.92 36.78 14.77
C GLY A 113 -33.97 37.82 15.39
N SER A 114 -33.85 38.96 14.70
CA SER A 114 -33.56 40.24 15.34
C SER A 114 -34.64 40.54 16.41
N CYS A 115 -34.33 40.28 17.68
CA CYS A 115 -35.01 40.91 18.79
C CYS A 115 -34.34 42.27 19.03
N ASN A 116 -34.97 43.31 18.49
CA ASN A 116 -34.72 44.70 18.86
C ASN A 116 -34.81 44.84 20.39
N VAL A 117 -33.68 45.12 21.06
CA VAL A 117 -33.66 45.63 22.44
C VAL A 117 -33.79 47.14 22.35
N ALA A 118 -35.02 47.61 22.16
CA ALA A 118 -35.39 49.01 22.34
C ALA A 118 -36.86 49.07 22.76
N GLY A 119 -37.12 49.38 24.03
CA GLY A 119 -38.44 49.51 24.63
C GLY A 119 -38.44 49.07 26.08
#